data_AF-A0A2S8RWF7-F1
#
_entry.id   AF-A0A2S8RWF7-F1
#
_cell.length_a   1.000
_cell.length_b   1.000
_cell.length_c   1.000
_cell.angle_alpha   90.00
_cell.angle_beta   90.00
_cell.angle_gamma   90.00
#
_symmetry.space_group_name_H-M   'P 1'
#
loop_
_entity.id
_entity.type
_entity.pdbx_description
1 polymer ?
#
loop_
_entity_poly.entity_id
_entity_poly.type
_entity_poly.pdbx_seq_one_letter_code
_entity_poly.pdbx_strand_id
1 'polypeptide(L)'
;MPDITLHGNGEDCPACALRRDDLRAAGAMDQVVPCNFCGGTGRVGRAVAEIIREACAWAVENYWPAREEAWRQENEGVGHVRH
;
A
#
# COMPACT_ATOMS: atom_id res chain seq x y z
N MET A 1 -7.20 8.92 14.45
CA MET A 1 -7.20 9.67 13.18
C MET A 1 -6.32 8.88 12.23
N PRO A 2 -6.81 8.45 11.05
CA PRO A 2 -5.98 7.71 10.11
C PRO A 2 -4.76 8.55 9.73
N ASP A 3 -3.58 7.96 9.80
CA ASP A 3 -2.33 8.65 9.48
C ASP A 3 -2.34 9.08 8.01
N ILE A 4 -2.35 10.40 7.79
CA ILE A 4 -2.40 11.01 6.45
C ILE A 4 -1.11 10.74 5.66
N THR A 5 -0.01 10.36 6.32
CA THR A 5 1.26 10.03 5.67
C THR A 5 1.23 8.66 4.98
N LEU A 6 0.26 7.81 5.31
CA LEU A 6 0.07 6.47 4.73
C LEU A 6 -0.84 6.50 3.50
N HIS A 7 -0.56 7.40 2.54
CA HIS A 7 -1.28 7.58 1.26
C HIS A 7 -1.43 6.28 0.46
N GLY A 8 -2.41 5.44 0.79
CA GLY A 8 -2.61 4.11 0.18
C GLY A 8 -1.66 3.00 0.66
N ASN A 9 -0.54 3.36 1.30
CA ASN A 9 0.49 2.42 1.75
C ASN A 9 0.29 1.89 3.16
N GLY A 10 -0.85 2.18 3.78
CA GLY A 10 -1.19 1.70 5.11
C GLY A 10 -2.14 0.50 5.06
N GLU A 11 -2.18 -0.25 6.15
CA GLU A 11 -3.22 -1.22 6.45
C GLU A 11 -3.78 -0.99 7.85
N ASP A 12 -4.90 -1.64 8.16
CA ASP A 12 -5.46 -1.60 9.50
C ASP A 12 -4.54 -2.31 10.48
N CYS A 13 -4.36 -1.71 11.65
CA CYS A 13 -3.50 -2.28 12.68
C CYS A 13 -4.05 -3.64 13.15
N PRO A 14 -3.34 -4.76 12.94
CA PRO A 14 -3.83 -6.09 13.34
C PRO A 14 -3.98 -6.19 14.86
N ALA A 15 -3.13 -5.52 15.64
CA ALA A 15 -3.25 -5.49 17.09
C ALA A 15 -4.51 -4.73 17.56
N CYS A 16 -4.97 -3.73 16.81
CA CYS A 16 -6.24 -3.05 17.08
C CYS A 16 -7.43 -3.91 16.67
N ALA A 17 -7.36 -4.63 15.55
CA ALA A 17 -8.41 -5.58 15.15
C ALA A 17 -8.58 -6.74 16.15
N LEU A 18 -7.48 -7.14 16.82
CA LEU A 18 -7.48 -8.17 17.87
C LEU A 18 -7.79 -7.62 19.26
N ARG A 19 -7.82 -6.29 19.45
CA ARG A 19 -8.24 -5.70 20.72
C ARG A 19 -9.72 -6.02 20.92
N ARG A 20 -10.04 -6.67 22.04
CA ARG A 20 -11.41 -6.94 22.46
C ARG A 20 -12.05 -5.64 22.95
N ASP A 21 -12.58 -4.84 22.03
CA ASP A 21 -13.28 -3.60 22.35
C ASP A 21 -14.52 -3.83 23.25
N ASP A 22 -15.10 -5.03 23.24
CA ASP A 22 -16.18 -5.43 24.15
C ASP A 22 -15.78 -5.31 25.64
N LEU A 23 -14.51 -5.55 25.98
CA LEU A 23 -14.00 -5.40 27.35
C LEU A 23 -13.80 -3.92 27.74
N ARG A 24 -13.62 -3.02 26.75
CA ARG A 24 -13.59 -1.56 26.98
C ARG A 24 -14.98 -0.98 27.12
N ALA A 25 -15.94 -1.48 26.35
CA ALA A 25 -17.35 -1.12 26.49
C ALA A 25 -17.92 -1.47 27.88
N ALA A 26 -17.35 -2.47 28.56
CA ALA A 26 -17.69 -2.85 29.93
C ALA A 26 -17.24 -1.86 31.03
N GLY A 27 -16.65 -0.71 30.67
CA GLY A 27 -16.59 0.48 31.53
C GLY A 27 -15.62 0.46 32.72
N ALA A 28 -14.72 -0.54 32.83
CA ALA A 28 -13.87 -0.67 34.02
C ALA A 28 -12.48 -0.01 33.91
N MET A 29 -12.05 0.46 32.73
CA MET A 29 -10.72 1.07 32.56
C MET A 29 -10.74 2.26 31.60
N ASP A 30 -10.82 3.46 32.17
CA ASP A 30 -10.71 4.77 31.49
C ASP A 30 -9.27 5.13 31.08
N GLN A 31 -8.34 4.18 31.15
CA GLN A 31 -6.99 4.41 30.65
C GLN A 31 -6.99 4.23 29.14
N VAL A 32 -7.16 5.34 28.43
CA VAL A 32 -6.95 5.47 26.99
C VAL A 32 -5.46 5.31 26.69
N VAL A 33 -4.94 4.09 26.83
CA VAL A 33 -3.56 3.76 26.47
C VAL A 33 -3.52 3.58 24.95
N PRO A 34 -2.72 4.40 24.23
CA PRO A 34 -2.48 4.21 22.80
C PRO A 34 -1.99 2.79 22.53
N CYS A 35 -2.37 2.22 21.39
CA CYS A 35 -1.87 0.89 21.02
C CYS A 35 -0.36 0.95 20.82
N ASN A 36 0.41 0.12 21.52
CA ASN A 36 1.87 0.09 21.39
C ASN A 36 2.35 -0.27 19.97
N PHE A 37 1.51 -0.94 19.18
CA PHE A 37 1.86 -1.36 17.82
C PHE A 37 1.73 -0.23 16.80
N CYS A 38 0.59 0.49 16.81
CA CYS A 38 0.35 1.58 15.85
C CYS A 38 0.46 2.99 16.46
N GLY A 39 0.89 3.11 17.71
CA GLY A 39 0.92 4.39 18.43
C GLY A 39 -0.46 5.04 18.63
N GLY A 40 -1.56 4.28 18.44
CA GLY A 40 -2.93 4.80 18.52
C GLY A 40 -3.48 5.40 17.23
N THR A 41 -2.78 5.31 16.09
CA THR A 41 -3.28 5.79 14.79
C THR A 41 -4.36 4.88 14.19
N GLY A 42 -4.37 3.61 14.61
CA GLY A 42 -5.22 2.56 14.05
C GLY A 42 -4.70 1.98 12.72
N ARG A 43 -3.62 2.53 12.16
CA ARG A 43 -3.03 2.08 10.90
C ARG A 43 -1.54 1.83 11.04
N VAL A 44 -1.02 0.92 10.22
CA VAL A 44 0.41 0.65 10.12
C VAL A 44 0.84 0.71 8.67
N GLY A 45 2.06 1.18 8.41
CA GLY A 45 2.62 1.20 7.08
C GLY A 45 2.98 -0.22 6.63
N ARG A 46 2.67 -0.55 5.37
CA ARG A 46 3.18 -1.76 4.74
C ARG A 46 4.70 -1.72 4.64
N ALA A 47 5.33 -2.89 4.59
CA ALA A 47 6.75 -2.98 4.34
C ALA A 47 7.08 -2.40 2.96
N VAL A 48 8.20 -1.67 2.83
CA VAL A 48 8.66 -1.10 1.55
C VAL A 48 8.76 -2.18 0.46
N ALA A 49 9.26 -3.36 0.81
CA ALA A 49 9.38 -4.49 -0.11
C ALA A 49 8.01 -4.97 -0.64
N GLU A 50 6.96 -4.90 0.17
CA GLU A 50 5.61 -5.24 -0.24
C GLU A 50 5.01 -4.20 -1.18
N ILE A 51 5.18 -2.92 -0.86
CA ILE A 51 4.75 -1.81 -1.73
C ILE A 51 5.39 -1.94 -3.13
N ILE A 52 6.69 -2.17 -3.19
CA ILE A 52 7.42 -2.34 -4.47
C ILE A 52 6.89 -3.55 -5.23
N ARG A 53 6.71 -4.69 -4.55
CA ARG A 53 6.23 -5.94 -5.16
C ARG A 53 4.83 -5.76 -5.76
N GLU A 54 3.90 -5.15 -5.03
CA GLU A 54 2.54 -4.89 -5.52
C GLU A 54 2.54 -3.91 -6.69
N ALA A 55 3.33 -2.83 -6.62
CA ALA A 55 3.44 -1.85 -7.70
C ALA A 55 4.00 -2.48 -8.98
N CYS A 56 5.04 -3.31 -8.87
CA CYS A 56 5.60 -4.04 -10.00
C CYS A 56 4.59 -5.02 -10.60
N ALA A 57 3.90 -5.82 -9.77
CA ALA A 57 2.89 -6.76 -10.24
C ALA A 57 1.77 -6.06 -11.01
N TRP A 58 1.22 -4.98 -10.44
CA TRP A 58 0.18 -4.18 -11.09
C TRP A 58 0.66 -3.63 -12.43
N ALA A 59 1.86 -3.06 -12.47
CA ALA A 59 2.35 -2.45 -13.70
C ALA A 59 2.66 -3.52 -14.77
N VAL A 60 3.07 -4.75 -14.41
CA VAL A 60 3.29 -5.84 -15.38
C VAL A 60 2.02 -6.18 -16.12
N GLU A 61 0.90 -6.22 -15.40
CA GLU A 61 -0.40 -6.55 -15.97
C GLU A 61 -1.03 -5.37 -16.73
N ASN A 62 -0.86 -4.14 -16.23
CA ASN A 62 -1.68 -3.00 -16.66
C ASN A 62 -0.92 -1.94 -17.45
N TYR A 63 0.38 -1.78 -17.20
CA TYR A 63 1.16 -0.65 -17.71
C TYR A 63 2.15 -1.05 -18.81
N TRP A 64 2.99 -2.05 -18.54
CA TRP A 64 4.06 -2.45 -19.47
C TRP A 64 3.54 -2.86 -20.86
N PRO A 65 2.45 -3.63 -21.02
CA PRO A 65 1.95 -4.00 -22.35
C PRO A 65 1.61 -2.79 -23.23
N ALA A 66 0.91 -1.80 -22.68
CA ALA A 66 0.57 -0.59 -23.42
C ALA A 66 1.82 0.23 -23.79
N ARG A 67 2.82 0.23 -22.91
CA ARG A 67 4.08 0.94 -23.13
C ARG A 67 4.98 0.22 -24.16
N GLU A 68 4.99 -1.10 -24.17
CA GLU A 68 5.69 -1.89 -25.19
C GLU A 68 5.06 -1.69 -26.57
N GLU A 69 3.73 -1.65 -26.66
CA GLU A 69 3.02 -1.37 -27.91
C GLU A 69 3.36 0.04 -28.43
N ALA A 70 3.28 1.05 -27.56
CA ALA A 70 3.66 2.42 -27.93
C ALA A 70 5.11 2.49 -28.44
N TRP A 71 6.03 1.80 -27.76
CA TRP A 71 7.43 1.74 -28.20
C TRP A 71 7.57 1.04 -29.56
N ARG A 72 6.85 -0.06 -29.83
CA ARG A 72 6.89 -0.72 -31.14
C ARG A 72 6.38 0.19 -32.25
N GLN A 73 5.27 0.87 -32.04
CA GLN A 73 4.71 1.81 -33.04
C GLN A 73 5.70 2.92 -33.38
N GLU A 74 6.44 3.43 -32.40
CA GLU A 74 7.46 4.47 -32.59
C GLU A 74 8.72 3.97 -33.33
N ASN A 75 9.07 2.68 -33.18
CA ASN A 75 10.38 2.16 -33.60
C ASN A 75 10.32 1.17 -34.78
N GLU A 76 9.19 0.50 -35.04
CA GLU A 76 9.04 -0.49 -36.13
C GLU A 76 8.63 0.16 -37.47
N GLY A 77 8.08 1.38 -37.46
CA GLY A 77 7.78 2.16 -38.67
C GLY A 77 8.97 2.93 -39.25
N VAL A 78 10.04 3.12 -38.47
CA VAL A 78 11.27 3.80 -38.91
C VAL A 78 12.26 2.72 -39.33
N GLY A 79 12.17 2.30 -40.59
CA GLY A 79 13.14 1.41 -41.21
C GLY A 79 14.56 1.90 -40.90
N HIS A 80 15.22 1.19 -39.99
CA HIS A 80 16.57 1.53 -39.55
C HIS A 80 17.50 1.22 -40.72
N VAL A 81 17.72 2.21 -41.60
CA VAL A 81 18.80 2.18 -42.57
C VAL A 81 20.09 2.25 -41.77
N ARG A 82 20.58 1.08 -41.37
CA ARG A 82 21.94 0.90 -40.88
C ARG A 82 22.86 1.07 -42.10
N HIS A 83 23.47 2.24 -42.21
CA HIS A 83 24.66 2.46 -43.03
C HIS A 83 25.88 1.86 -42.35
#